data_AF-A0A955E0U0-F1
#
_entry.id   AF-A0A955E0U0-F1
#
_cell.length_a   1.000
_cell.length_b   1.000
_cell.length_c   1.000
_cell.angle_alpha   90.00
_cell.angle_beta   90.00
_cell.angle_gamma   90.00
#
_symmetry.space_group_name_H-M   'P 1'
#
loop_
_entity.id
_entity.type
_entity.pdbx_description
1 polymer ?
#
loop_
_entity_poly.entity_id
_entity_poly.type
_entity_poly.pdbx_seq_one_letter_code
_entity_poly.pdbx_strand_id
1 'polypeptide(L)'
;MVPAIIPIPFVQYVKKEDVFSFLTSRRKVVGLVLFAMVNVNVIMALAVFPRLRSMYIDLGIPVPMPITIFPYGITLLGLVYLAISVYLFSTKPDKEKIEELISKYNDGEMISVKQFTEVKLDLLVFFLIGLSVAYLLLSIVAPIYSITSSV
;
A
#
# COMPACT_ATOMS: atom_id res chain seq x y z
N MET A 1 18.95 -19.04 -8.87
CA MET A 1 19.23 -17.65 -8.45
C MET A 1 17.89 -16.93 -8.33
N VAL A 2 17.51 -16.52 -7.12
CA VAL A 2 16.30 -15.71 -6.90
C VAL A 2 16.67 -14.27 -7.23
N PRO A 3 16.10 -13.62 -8.26
CA PRO A 3 16.42 -12.23 -8.54
C PRO A 3 15.98 -11.39 -7.35
N ALA A 4 16.92 -10.59 -6.83
CA ALA A 4 16.67 -9.68 -5.73
C ALA A 4 15.51 -8.75 -6.09
N ILE A 5 14.37 -8.94 -5.41
CA ILE A 5 13.17 -8.13 -5.57
C ILE A 5 13.41 -6.82 -4.82
N ILE A 6 14.16 -5.92 -5.44
CA ILE A 6 14.30 -4.56 -4.92
C ILE A 6 13.20 -3.72 -5.59
N PRO A 7 12.25 -3.13 -4.83
CA PRO A 7 11.29 -2.17 -5.36
C PRO A 7 12.05 -0.88 -5.67
N ILE A 8 12.73 -0.82 -6.80
CA ILE A 8 13.49 0.36 -7.18
C ILE A 8 12.61 1.20 -8.13
N PRO A 9 12.19 2.42 -7.73
CA PRO A 9 11.59 3.40 -8.64
C PRO A 9 12.58 3.95 -9.69
N PHE A 10 13.77 3.33 -9.84
CA PHE A 10 14.90 3.84 -10.63
C PHE A 10 15.39 2.89 -11.72
N VAL A 11 14.78 1.71 -11.92
CA VAL A 11 15.08 0.91 -13.13
C VAL A 11 14.42 1.60 -14.32
N GLN A 12 15.19 2.46 -14.98
CA GLN A 12 14.70 3.25 -16.12
C GLN A 12 14.60 2.42 -17.39
N TYR A 13 15.39 1.33 -17.50
CA TYR A 13 15.52 0.53 -18.71
C TYR A 13 15.53 -0.97 -18.40
N VAL A 14 14.80 -1.76 -19.19
CA VAL A 14 14.73 -3.23 -19.10
C VAL A 14 14.89 -3.79 -20.50
N LYS A 15 15.56 -4.94 -20.64
CA LYS A 15 15.66 -5.62 -21.93
C LYS A 15 14.29 -6.02 -22.45
N LYS A 16 14.12 -5.98 -23.77
CA LYS A 16 12.89 -6.39 -24.46
C LYS A 16 12.31 -7.71 -23.94
N GLU A 17 13.14 -8.75 -23.84
CA GLU A 17 12.71 -10.07 -23.38
C GLU A 17 12.20 -10.10 -21.92
N ASP A 18 12.67 -9.17 -21.07
CA ASP A 18 12.40 -9.15 -19.64
C ASP A 18 11.25 -8.22 -19.23
N VAL A 19 10.67 -7.44 -20.15
CA VAL A 19 9.62 -6.45 -19.83
C VAL A 19 8.42 -7.09 -19.13
N PHE A 20 7.96 -8.25 -19.62
CA PHE A 20 6.78 -8.91 -19.04
C PHE A 20 7.04 -9.48 -17.64
N SER A 21 8.21 -10.08 -17.43
CA SER A 21 8.61 -10.63 -16.13
C SER A 21 8.80 -9.51 -15.10
N PHE A 22 9.35 -8.38 -15.54
CA PHE A 22 9.49 -7.17 -14.74
C PHE A 22 8.14 -6.61 -14.29
N LEU A 23 7.19 -6.38 -15.21
CA LEU A 23 5.87 -5.83 -14.88
C LEU A 23 5.07 -6.74 -13.94
N THR A 24 5.15 -8.05 -14.17
CA THR A 24 4.51 -9.04 -13.30
C THR A 24 5.09 -9.01 -11.89
N SER A 25 6.43 -8.96 -11.78
CA SER A 25 7.12 -8.90 -10.49
C SER A 25 6.76 -7.62 -9.74
N ARG A 26 6.73 -6.48 -10.44
CA ARG A 26 6.36 -5.20 -9.86
C ARG A 26 4.94 -5.20 -9.29
N ARG A 27 3.93 -5.68 -10.04
CA ARG A 27 2.55 -5.79 -9.53
C ARG A 27 2.47 -6.64 -8.26
N LYS A 28 3.20 -7.77 -8.22
CA LYS A 28 3.29 -8.62 -7.02
C LYS A 28 3.90 -7.89 -5.84
N VAL A 29 4.93 -7.08 -6.05
CA VAL A 29 5.55 -6.28 -4.98
C VAL A 29 4.58 -5.24 -4.44
N VAL A 30 3.88 -4.51 -5.32
CA VAL A 30 2.87 -3.54 -4.90
C VAL A 30 1.74 -4.24 -4.14
N GLY A 31 1.27 -5.39 -4.63
CA GLY A 31 0.29 -6.22 -3.92
C GLY A 31 0.79 -6.63 -2.53
N LEU A 32 2.05 -7.07 -2.42
CA LEU A 32 2.66 -7.45 -1.13
C LEU A 32 2.75 -6.27 -0.14
N VAL A 33 3.08 -5.07 -0.62
CA VAL A 33 3.06 -3.85 0.20
C VAL A 33 1.67 -3.54 0.71
N LEU A 34 0.65 -3.61 -0.16
CA LEU A 34 -0.75 -3.40 0.25
C LEU A 34 -1.20 -4.46 1.26
N PHE A 35 -0.81 -5.72 1.06
CA PHE A 35 -1.09 -6.79 2.01
C PHE A 35 -0.42 -6.53 3.37
N ALA A 36 0.81 -6.02 3.40
CA ALA A 36 1.47 -5.62 4.64
C ALA A 36 0.67 -4.50 5.36
N MET A 37 0.13 -3.53 4.63
CA MET A 37 -0.74 -2.48 5.20
C MET A 37 -2.03 -3.05 5.82
N VAL A 38 -2.61 -4.11 5.24
CA VAL A 38 -3.75 -4.81 5.86
C VAL A 38 -3.38 -5.34 7.25
N ASN A 39 -2.19 -5.95 7.39
CA ASN A 39 -1.73 -6.48 8.67
C ASN A 39 -1.54 -5.37 9.72
N VAL A 40 -0.99 -4.22 9.31
CA VAL A 40 -0.89 -3.03 10.18
C VAL A 40 -2.27 -2.60 10.65
N ASN A 41 -3.26 -2.53 9.75
CA ASN A 41 -4.64 -2.17 10.09
C ASN A 41 -5.28 -3.15 11.07
N VAL A 42 -5.02 -4.45 10.92
CA VAL A 42 -5.50 -5.48 11.86
C VAL A 42 -4.89 -5.30 13.25
N ILE A 43 -3.58 -5.05 13.33
CA ILE A 43 -2.88 -4.80 14.61
C ILE A 43 -3.45 -3.54 15.27
N MET A 44 -3.67 -2.48 14.50
CA MET A 44 -4.28 -1.25 15.01
C MET A 44 -5.66 -1.51 15.60
N ALA A 45 -6.52 -2.24 14.89
CA ALA A 45 -7.88 -2.56 15.31
C ALA A 45 -7.93 -3.45 16.56
N LEU A 46 -7.08 -4.48 16.64
CA LEU A 46 -7.16 -5.50 17.69
C LEU A 46 -6.29 -5.22 18.92
N ALA A 47 -5.16 -4.51 18.76
CA ALA A 47 -4.23 -4.28 19.85
C ALA A 47 -4.21 -2.80 20.30
N VAL A 48 -4.06 -1.87 19.35
CA VAL A 48 -3.78 -0.46 19.67
C VAL A 48 -5.03 0.26 20.17
N PHE A 49 -6.14 0.21 19.43
CA PHE A 49 -7.36 0.93 19.83
C PHE A 49 -7.97 0.45 21.15
N PRO A 50 -8.09 -0.87 21.42
CA PRO A 50 -8.57 -1.33 22.72
C PRO A 50 -7.70 -0.83 23.87
N ARG A 51 -6.37 -0.79 23.67
CA ARG A 51 -5.43 -0.30 24.67
C ARG A 51 -5.58 1.20 24.91
N LEU A 52 -5.67 2.00 23.85
CA LEU A 52 -5.94 3.44 23.96
C LEU A 52 -7.25 3.68 24.72
N ARG A 53 -8.33 2.97 24.35
CA ARG A 53 -9.62 3.08 25.02
C ARG A 53 -9.54 2.75 26.52
N SER A 54 -8.81 1.70 26.90
CA SER A 54 -8.62 1.36 28.31
C SER A 54 -7.94 2.48 29.09
N MET A 55 -6.92 3.13 28.53
CA MET A 55 -6.23 4.25 29.18
C MET A 55 -7.16 5.44 29.46
N TYR A 56 -8.06 5.77 28.52
CA TYR A 56 -9.05 6.83 28.74
C TYR A 56 -10.01 6.49 29.88
N ILE A 57 -10.49 5.24 29.93
CA ILE A 57 -11.40 4.76 30.98
C ILE A 57 -10.70 4.79 32.34
N ASP A 58 -9.46 4.30 32.41
CA ASP A 58 -8.67 4.22 33.65
C ASP A 58 -8.38 5.63 34.23
N LEU A 59 -8.23 6.63 33.36
CA LEU A 59 -8.03 8.04 33.76
C LEU A 59 -9.34 8.78 34.06
N GLY A 60 -10.51 8.15 33.88
CA GLY A 60 -11.80 8.81 34.04
C GLY A 60 -12.09 9.89 32.99
N ILE A 61 -11.32 9.91 31.89
CA ILE A 61 -11.48 10.88 30.80
C ILE A 61 -12.51 10.32 29.80
N PRO A 62 -13.52 11.10 29.37
CA PRO A 62 -14.45 10.64 28.36
C PRO A 62 -13.71 10.28 27.07
N VAL A 63 -13.99 9.09 26.53
CA VAL A 63 -13.34 8.60 25.31
C VAL A 63 -13.70 9.52 24.14
N PRO A 64 -12.70 10.16 23.48
CA PRO A 64 -12.98 11.08 22.40
C PRO A 64 -13.55 10.32 21.20
N MET A 65 -14.52 10.95 20.51
CA MET A 65 -15.23 10.38 19.36
C MET A 65 -14.29 9.73 18.30
N PRO A 66 -13.14 10.33 17.95
CA PRO A 66 -12.16 9.70 17.05
C PRO A 66 -11.78 8.27 17.42
N ILE A 67 -11.55 7.94 18.69
CA ILE A 67 -11.16 6.59 19.12
C ILE A 67 -12.28 5.58 18.90
N THR A 68 -13.53 6.03 18.97
CA THR A 68 -14.69 5.18 18.73
C THR A 68 -14.93 4.94 17.24
N ILE A 69 -14.68 5.93 16.37
CA ILE A 69 -14.96 5.85 14.93
C ILE A 69 -13.78 5.27 14.14
N PHE A 70 -12.55 5.59 14.55
CA PHE A 70 -11.34 5.24 13.80
C PHE A 70 -11.13 3.74 13.55
N PRO A 71 -11.49 2.82 14.46
CA PRO A 71 -11.42 1.39 14.18
C PRO A 71 -12.23 0.97 12.94
N TYR A 72 -13.42 1.54 12.75
CA TYR A 72 -14.26 1.25 11.58
C TYR A 72 -13.63 1.78 10.29
N GLY A 73 -13.08 3.00 10.33
CA GLY A 73 -12.38 3.60 9.19
C GLY A 73 -11.14 2.81 8.77
N ILE A 74 -10.32 2.39 9.73
CA ILE A 74 -9.14 1.54 9.48
C ILE A 74 -9.53 0.16 8.95
N THR A 75 -10.62 -0.42 9.46
CA THR A 75 -11.11 -1.71 8.97
C THR A 75 -11.57 -1.60 7.53
N LEU A 76 -12.34 -0.55 7.19
CA LEU A 76 -12.77 -0.29 5.82
C LEU A 76 -11.58 -0.09 4.87
N LEU A 77 -10.60 0.73 5.27
CA LEU A 77 -9.35 0.91 4.51
C LEU A 77 -8.59 -0.40 4.34
N GLY A 78 -8.53 -1.23 5.39
CA GLY A 78 -7.94 -2.57 5.32
C GLY A 78 -8.62 -3.47 4.29
N LEU A 79 -9.95 -3.46 4.21
CA LEU A 79 -10.69 -4.21 3.20
C LEU A 79 -10.40 -3.71 1.78
N VAL A 80 -10.30 -2.39 1.59
CA VAL A 80 -9.92 -1.79 0.30
C VAL A 80 -8.52 -2.25 -0.12
N TYR A 81 -7.54 -2.22 0.80
CA TYR A 81 -6.19 -2.71 0.52
C TYR A 81 -6.16 -4.20 0.21
N LEU A 82 -6.93 -5.00 0.93
CA LEU A 82 -7.03 -6.42 0.67
C LEU A 82 -7.61 -6.69 -0.72
N ALA A 83 -8.68 -5.99 -1.10
CA ALA A 83 -9.30 -6.13 -2.41
C ALA A 83 -8.34 -5.75 -3.55
N ILE A 84 -7.64 -4.62 -3.43
CA ILE A 84 -6.65 -4.18 -4.43
C ILE A 84 -5.46 -5.16 -4.47
N SER A 85 -4.98 -5.62 -3.32
CA SER A 85 -3.90 -6.60 -3.24
C SER A 85 -4.26 -7.90 -3.95
N VAL A 86 -5.44 -8.46 -3.67
CA VAL A 86 -5.94 -9.68 -4.32
C VAL A 86 -6.12 -9.46 -5.83
N TYR A 87 -6.64 -8.31 -6.23
CA TYR A 87 -6.75 -7.94 -7.64
C TYR A 87 -5.39 -7.91 -8.33
N LEU A 88 -4.37 -7.29 -7.73
CA LEU A 88 -3.02 -7.21 -8.29
C LEU A 88 -2.31 -8.57 -8.36
N PHE A 89 -2.56 -9.47 -7.41
CA PHE A 89 -2.02 -10.83 -7.46
C PHE A 89 -2.73 -11.72 -8.49
N SER A 90 -4.03 -11.49 -8.72
CA SER A 90 -4.84 -12.31 -9.61
C SER A 90 -4.76 -11.86 -11.07
N THR A 91 -4.57 -10.57 -11.32
CA THR A 91 -4.56 -10.00 -12.68
C THR A 91 -3.16 -9.95 -13.28
N LYS A 92 -3.02 -10.50 -14.49
CA LYS A 92 -1.78 -10.39 -15.26
C LYS A 92 -1.74 -9.06 -16.02
N PRO A 93 -0.55 -8.53 -16.34
CA PRO A 93 -0.42 -7.40 -17.25
C PRO A 93 -1.05 -7.73 -18.61
N ASP A 94 -1.63 -6.71 -19.26
CA ASP A 94 -2.25 -6.84 -20.58
C ASP A 94 -1.18 -7.18 -21.63
N LYS A 95 -1.13 -8.46 -22.03
CA LYS A 95 -0.11 -8.97 -22.93
C LYS A 95 -0.16 -8.33 -24.29
N GLU A 96 -1.35 -8.16 -24.86
CA GLU A 96 -1.52 -7.64 -26.22
C GLU A 96 -0.97 -6.23 -26.34
N LYS A 97 -1.30 -5.35 -25.38
CA LYS A 97 -0.75 -4.00 -25.34
C LYS A 97 0.77 -3.97 -25.17
N ILE A 98 1.30 -4.87 -24.34
CA ILE A 98 2.74 -4.96 -24.10
C ILE A 98 3.46 -5.45 -25.35
N GLU A 99 2.95 -6.49 -26.01
CA GLU A 99 3.50 -7.06 -27.25
C GLU A 99 3.47 -6.05 -28.40
N GLU A 100 2.38 -5.31 -28.57
CA GLU A 100 2.28 -4.23 -29.55
C GLU A 100 3.36 -3.15 -29.33
N LEU A 101 3.56 -2.73 -28.08
CA LEU A 101 4.59 -1.75 -27.74
C LEU A 101 6.01 -2.30 -27.89
N ILE A 102 6.22 -3.57 -27.56
CA ILE A 102 7.52 -4.28 -27.67
C ILE A 102 7.91 -4.54 -29.13
N SER A 103 6.93 -4.73 -30.03
CA SER A 103 7.17 -5.02 -31.46
C SER A 103 7.97 -3.93 -32.19
N LYS A 104 7.99 -2.71 -31.64
CA LYS A 104 8.72 -1.55 -32.17
C LYS A 104 10.22 -1.59 -31.89
N TYR A 105 10.69 -2.51 -31.05
CA TYR A 105 12.06 -2.59 -30.56
C TYR A 105 12.77 -3.87 -31.03
N ASN A 106 14.07 -3.78 -31.24
CA ASN A 106 14.90 -4.92 -31.63
C ASN A 106 15.21 -5.83 -30.44
N ASP A 107 15.57 -7.08 -30.73
CA ASP A 107 15.97 -8.03 -29.70
C ASP A 107 17.28 -7.58 -29.01
N GLY A 108 17.33 -7.69 -27.69
CA GLY A 108 18.45 -7.18 -26.88
C GLY A 108 18.46 -5.66 -26.66
N GLU A 109 17.51 -4.91 -27.24
CA GLU A 109 17.38 -3.48 -27.02
C GLU A 109 16.87 -3.17 -25.61
N MET A 110 17.39 -2.09 -25.01
CA MET A 110 17.01 -1.61 -23.68
C MET A 110 15.85 -0.63 -23.82
N ILE A 111 14.68 -0.99 -23.29
CA ILE A 111 13.46 -0.20 -23.44
C ILE A 111 13.13 0.53 -22.15
N SER A 112 12.67 1.77 -22.26
CA SER A 112 12.26 2.52 -21.08
C SER A 112 10.98 1.97 -20.44
N VAL A 113 11.07 1.66 -19.14
CA VAL A 113 9.96 1.11 -18.34
C VAL A 113 8.77 2.08 -18.24
N LYS A 114 9.02 3.39 -18.39
CA LYS A 114 7.98 4.43 -18.29
C LYS A 114 6.85 4.24 -19.30
N GLN A 115 7.15 3.68 -20.48
CA GLN A 115 6.15 3.48 -21.54
C GLN A 115 5.17 2.34 -21.23
N PHE A 116 5.57 1.38 -20.40
CA PHE A 116 4.76 0.20 -20.06
C PHE A 116 4.15 0.28 -18.65
N THR A 117 4.48 1.34 -17.91
CA THR A 117 4.03 1.51 -16.53
C THR A 117 2.64 2.13 -16.50
N GLU A 118 1.73 1.52 -15.74
CA GLU A 118 0.44 2.11 -15.40
C GLU A 118 0.62 3.20 -14.32
N VAL A 119 1.22 4.33 -14.71
CA VAL A 119 1.55 5.45 -13.79
C VAL A 119 0.35 5.87 -12.94
N LYS A 120 -0.87 5.80 -13.50
CA LYS A 120 -2.12 6.09 -12.78
C LYS A 120 -2.37 5.16 -11.61
N LEU A 121 -2.14 3.85 -11.78
CA LEU A 121 -2.35 2.86 -10.73
C LEU A 121 -1.31 3.04 -9.62
N ASP A 122 -0.04 3.23 -9.98
CA ASP A 122 1.01 3.48 -9.00
C ASP A 122 0.72 4.75 -8.19
N LEU A 123 0.39 5.85 -8.86
CA LEU A 123 0.07 7.12 -8.20
C LEU A 123 -1.12 6.97 -7.24
N LEU A 124 -2.17 6.26 -7.66
CA LEU A 124 -3.33 5.96 -6.83
C LEU A 124 -2.93 5.15 -5.60
N VAL A 125 -2.13 4.10 -5.77
CA VAL A 125 -1.66 3.27 -4.65
C VAL A 125 -0.80 4.08 -3.69
N PHE A 126 0.16 4.87 -4.19
CA PHE A 126 1.00 5.73 -3.36
C PHE A 126 0.17 6.78 -2.61
N PHE A 127 -0.80 7.40 -3.28
CA PHE A 127 -1.71 8.34 -2.64
C PHE A 127 -2.51 7.69 -1.51
N LEU A 128 -3.09 6.51 -1.76
CA LEU A 128 -3.82 5.77 -0.74
C LEU A 128 -2.93 5.39 0.45
N ILE A 129 -1.70 4.93 0.21
CA ILE A 129 -0.74 4.61 1.28
C ILE A 129 -0.42 5.88 2.08
N GLY A 130 -0.11 6.99 1.41
CA GLY A 130 0.18 8.26 2.07
C GLY A 130 -0.99 8.74 2.95
N LEU A 131 -2.22 8.62 2.44
CA LEU A 131 -3.43 8.97 3.19
C LEU A 131 -3.62 8.06 4.41
N SER A 132 -3.37 6.75 4.30
CA SER A 132 -3.44 5.84 5.44
C SER A 132 -2.35 6.10 6.47
N VAL A 133 -1.13 6.42 6.06
CA VAL A 133 -0.06 6.78 7.01
C VAL A 133 -0.45 8.06 7.76
N ALA A 134 -0.92 9.08 7.07
CA ALA A 134 -1.42 10.31 7.70
C ALA A 134 -2.57 10.03 8.68
N TYR A 135 -3.52 9.18 8.28
CA TYR A 135 -4.62 8.76 9.13
C TYR A 135 -4.14 8.02 10.38
N LEU A 136 -3.21 7.08 10.22
CA LEU A 136 -2.63 6.32 11.34
C LEU A 136 -1.93 7.25 12.33
N LEU A 137 -1.14 8.21 11.84
CA LEU A 137 -0.49 9.20 12.68
C LEU A 137 -1.52 10.01 13.46
N LEU A 138 -2.56 10.55 12.82
CA LEU A 138 -3.61 11.29 13.52
C LEU A 138 -4.36 10.42 14.53
N SER A 139 -4.58 9.14 14.21
CA SER A 139 -5.29 8.19 15.06
C SER A 139 -4.54 7.81 16.34
N ILE A 140 -3.21 7.96 16.35
CA ILE A 140 -2.37 7.64 17.51
C ILE A 140 -1.97 8.92 18.23
N VAL A 141 -1.49 9.91 17.49
CA VAL A 141 -0.91 11.14 18.03
C VAL A 141 -1.99 11.98 18.72
N ALA A 142 -3.14 12.21 18.10
CA ALA A 142 -4.16 13.07 18.69
C ALA A 142 -4.70 12.53 20.03
N PRO A 143 -5.00 11.22 20.17
CA PRO A 143 -5.33 10.64 21.47
C PRO A 143 -4.23 10.80 22.52
N ILE A 144 -2.97 10.52 22.16
CA ILE A 144 -1.86 10.63 23.11
C ILE A 144 -1.74 12.07 23.62
N TYR A 145 -1.80 13.06 22.74
CA TYR A 145 -1.75 14.47 23.14
C TYR A 145 -2.90 14.83 24.07
N SER A 146 -4.12 14.38 23.76
CA SER A 146 -5.30 14.59 24.60
C SER A 146 -5.15 13.98 25.99
N ILE A 147 -4.53 12.81 26.11
CA ILE A 147 -4.21 12.20 27.41
C ILE A 147 -3.19 13.06 28.16
N THR A 148 -2.06 13.39 27.52
CA THR A 148 -0.97 14.13 28.17
C THR A 148 -1.32 15.55 28.59
N SER A 149 -2.27 16.20 27.91
CA SER A 149 -2.73 17.54 28.31
C SER A 149 -3.74 17.53 29.46
N SER A 150 -4.31 16.36 29.77
CA SER A 150 -5.36 16.19 30.78
C SER A 150 -4.83 15.68 32.14
N VAL A 151 -3.58 15.23 32.17
CA VAL A 151 -2.83 14.83 33.37
C VAL A 151 -1.99 16.02 33.84
#